data_AF-A0A5M6IHA7-F1
#
_entry.id   AF-A0A5M6IHA7-F1
#
_cell.length_a   1.000
_cell.length_b   1.000
_cell.length_c   1.000
_cell.angle_alpha   90.00
_cell.angle_beta   90.00
_cell.angle_gamma   90.00
#
_symmetry.space_group_name_H-M   'P 1'
#
loop_
_entity.id
_entity.type
_entity.pdbx_description
1 polymer ?
#
loop_
_entity_poly.entity_id
_entity_poly.type
_entity_poly.pdbx_seq_one_letter_code
_entity_poly.pdbx_strand_id
1 'polypeptide(L)'
;MVRIVQTLYPTLCRVERETRGQPADDGTSVKLRLDGVPFEQAVNDHRAIERGLLVFDEAWHAGAIALRSANGKLIPPSRGKAVVPACGYSVEHVRRYFLDRAARLILRRVPDVYDRVADAVTDIALLPRLRRIGTLRPAVINEIVRGFHGDARKALFSTEDAVLDAIMAIQPRVLKALRETLDAEFPRLMTQAGSEYLVALAESLTVPEQVQDLGKALLRLQTPEAVRAIGSWDVHDVTEAINADREAKDIPPLKVPAHTTDIRVLRGHLGPEFDALMAASPSLLRVYGHATRELRDMDPGRRGKRVELMALFCQRYMSYLTEASVIGLFLLAPTDQAKVPGPLLPNIAEAFFILEGLWGKKGYGRKFFETILGSDEGGRAMRLLMLDLVGLKQRGSVKSADDLEQIVANSDLLDSHILKYMAGR
;
A
#
# COMPACT_ATOMS: atom_id res chain seq x y z
N MET A 1 43.78 15.61 13.47
CA MET A 1 42.60 14.80 13.87
C MET A 1 42.77 13.30 13.64
N VAL A 2 42.68 12.77 12.41
CA VAL A 2 42.61 11.31 12.13
C VAL A 2 43.76 10.51 12.76
N ARG A 3 45.00 11.02 12.69
CA ARG A 3 46.18 10.39 13.34
C ARG A 3 46.01 10.19 14.85
N ILE A 4 45.39 11.14 15.54
CA ILE A 4 45.16 11.05 17.00
C ILE A 4 44.11 9.99 17.32
N VAL A 5 43.07 9.89 16.49
CA VAL A 5 42.03 8.86 16.63
C VAL A 5 42.62 7.48 16.35
N GLN A 6 43.53 7.37 15.38
CA GLN A 6 44.30 6.15 15.12
C GLN A 6 45.15 5.74 16.34
N THR A 7 45.78 6.70 17.04
CA THR A 7 46.52 6.42 18.29
C THR A 7 45.59 5.99 19.42
N LEU A 8 44.37 6.52 19.49
CA LEU A 8 43.36 6.15 20.50
C LEU A 8 42.71 4.79 20.20
N TYR A 9 42.68 4.38 18.93
CA TYR A 9 41.94 3.20 18.47
C TYR A 9 42.26 1.89 19.20
N PRO A 10 43.54 1.54 19.49
CA PRO A 10 43.85 0.35 20.29
C PRO A 10 43.20 0.36 21.68
N THR A 11 43.06 1.55 22.29
CA THR A 11 42.35 1.70 23.57
C THR A 11 40.86 1.42 23.39
N LEU A 12 40.23 1.88 22.30
CA LEU A 12 38.83 1.57 22.00
C LEU A 12 38.60 0.07 21.75
N CYS A 13 39.51 -0.60 21.03
CA CYS A 13 39.45 -2.07 20.85
C CYS A 13 39.51 -2.80 22.19
N ARG A 14 40.40 -2.37 23.09
CA ARG A 14 40.52 -2.95 24.44
C ARG A 14 39.24 -2.72 25.25
N VAL A 15 38.70 -1.50 25.25
CA VAL A 15 37.44 -1.21 25.97
C VAL A 15 36.28 -2.03 25.40
N GLU A 16 36.15 -2.17 24.08
CA GLU A 16 35.10 -3.02 23.49
C GLU A 16 35.23 -4.47 23.97
N ARG A 17 36.44 -5.03 23.97
CA ARG A 17 36.70 -6.39 24.44
C ARG A 17 36.33 -6.58 25.91
N GLU A 18 36.72 -5.64 26.77
CA GLU A 18 36.49 -5.71 28.22
C GLU A 18 35.01 -5.51 28.58
N THR A 19 34.30 -4.64 27.86
CA THR A 19 32.91 -4.29 28.18
C THR A 19 31.86 -5.15 27.47
N ARG A 20 32.19 -5.72 26.30
CA ARG A 20 31.24 -6.43 25.43
C ARG A 20 31.72 -7.80 24.98
N GLY A 21 32.93 -8.22 25.32
CA GLY A 21 33.49 -9.52 24.95
C GLY A 21 33.05 -10.70 25.83
N GLN A 22 32.27 -10.45 26.87
CA GLN A 22 31.68 -11.53 27.68
C GLN A 22 30.50 -12.16 26.91
N PRO A 23 30.41 -13.50 26.83
CA PRO A 23 29.26 -14.15 26.23
C PRO A 23 27.99 -13.76 26.99
N ALA A 24 26.88 -13.56 26.28
CA ALA A 24 25.59 -13.39 26.92
C ALA A 24 25.24 -14.67 27.72
N ASP A 25 24.38 -14.56 28.74
CA ASP A 25 23.96 -15.69 29.60
C ASP A 25 23.32 -16.86 28.81
N ASP A 26 22.97 -16.63 27.53
CA ASP A 26 22.44 -17.62 26.58
C ASP A 26 23.53 -18.34 25.74
N GLY A 27 24.81 -18.06 26.00
CA GLY A 27 25.94 -18.65 25.26
C GLY A 27 26.21 -18.03 23.89
N THR A 28 25.50 -16.96 23.50
CA THR A 28 25.71 -16.29 22.22
C THR A 28 26.93 -15.37 22.30
N SER A 29 27.96 -15.63 21.48
CA SER A 29 29.14 -14.76 21.42
C SER A 29 28.77 -13.39 20.85
N VAL A 30 28.98 -12.32 21.62
CA VAL A 30 28.80 -10.94 21.14
C VAL A 30 29.86 -10.66 20.07
N LYS A 31 29.42 -10.34 18.85
CA LYS A 31 30.33 -10.03 17.74
C LYS A 31 31.01 -8.67 17.96
N LEU A 32 32.27 -8.70 18.37
CA LEU A 32 33.17 -7.53 18.42
C LEU A 32 33.35 -6.96 17.00
N ARG A 33 33.40 -5.63 16.89
CA ARG A 33 33.47 -4.92 15.59
C ARG A 33 34.73 -4.06 15.42
N LEU A 34 35.43 -3.74 16.51
CA LEU A 34 36.69 -3.02 16.51
C LEU A 34 37.86 -3.95 16.81
N ASP A 35 37.69 -4.88 17.76
CA ASP A 35 38.75 -5.79 18.15
C ASP A 35 39.20 -6.70 16.98
N GLY A 36 40.51 -6.83 16.79
CA GLY A 36 41.10 -7.56 15.67
C GLY A 36 40.99 -6.88 14.30
N VAL A 37 40.32 -5.72 14.17
CA VAL A 37 40.17 -4.98 12.91
C VAL A 37 41.18 -3.82 12.88
N PRO A 38 42.09 -3.73 11.89
CA PRO A 38 42.99 -2.59 11.74
C PRO A 38 42.24 -1.26 11.57
N PHE A 39 42.80 -0.16 12.09
CA PHE A 39 42.16 1.17 12.03
C PHE A 39 41.75 1.57 10.60
N GLU A 40 42.61 1.33 9.61
CA GLU A 40 42.34 1.67 8.21
C GLU A 40 41.13 0.91 7.65
N GLN A 41 40.89 -0.32 8.10
CA GLN A 41 39.70 -1.09 7.73
C GLN A 41 38.49 -0.57 8.49
N ALA A 42 38.63 -0.31 9.79
CA ALA A 42 37.53 0.16 10.63
C ALA A 42 36.96 1.51 10.18
N VAL A 43 37.81 2.47 9.77
CA VAL A 43 37.32 3.76 9.24
C VAL A 43 36.70 3.67 7.85
N ASN A 44 36.73 2.51 7.20
CA ASN A 44 36.07 2.25 5.93
C ASN A 44 34.88 1.29 6.05
N ASP A 45 34.53 0.88 7.29
CA ASP A 45 33.32 0.12 7.60
C ASP A 45 32.39 0.99 8.48
N HIS A 46 31.21 1.33 7.93
CA HIS A 46 30.23 2.15 8.65
C HIS A 46 29.77 1.50 9.98
N ARG A 47 29.77 0.17 10.11
CA ARG A 47 29.41 -0.52 11.37
C ARG A 47 30.51 -0.44 12.40
N ALA A 48 31.77 -0.49 11.97
CA ALA A 48 32.92 -0.29 12.85
C ALA A 48 33.00 1.16 13.31
N ILE A 49 32.75 2.14 12.44
CA ILE A 49 32.66 3.55 12.84
C ILE A 49 31.57 3.77 13.89
N GLU A 50 30.35 3.27 13.64
CA GLU A 50 29.23 3.35 14.59
C GLU A 50 29.61 2.75 15.96
N ARG A 51 30.21 1.54 15.96
CA ARG A 51 30.70 0.92 17.19
C ARG A 51 31.77 1.78 17.87
N GLY A 52 32.72 2.31 17.12
CA GLY A 52 33.81 3.14 17.64
C GLY A 52 33.31 4.38 18.36
N LEU A 53 32.28 5.03 17.80
CA LEU A 53 31.63 6.17 18.44
C LEU A 53 30.90 5.79 19.73
N LEU A 54 30.16 4.67 19.74
CA LEU A 54 29.47 4.18 20.94
C LEU A 54 30.45 3.80 22.06
N VAL A 55 31.50 3.04 21.73
CA VAL A 55 32.52 2.62 22.71
C VAL A 55 33.29 3.83 23.24
N PHE A 56 33.59 4.81 22.40
CA PHE A 56 34.22 6.05 22.85
C PHE A 56 33.33 6.81 23.83
N ASP A 57 32.03 6.93 23.54
CA ASP A 57 31.09 7.62 24.42
C ASP A 57 30.97 6.91 25.76
N GLU A 58 30.82 5.58 25.76
CA GLU A 58 30.79 4.76 26.97
C GLU A 58 32.09 4.92 27.79
N ALA A 59 33.24 4.80 27.14
CA ALA A 59 34.55 4.92 27.78
C ALA A 59 34.80 6.32 28.36
N TRP A 60 34.32 7.37 27.69
CA TRP A 60 34.47 8.74 28.16
C TRP A 60 33.56 9.03 29.35
N HIS A 61 32.32 8.54 29.35
CA HIS A 61 31.40 8.68 30.49
C HIS A 61 31.84 7.85 31.70
N ALA A 62 32.41 6.66 31.46
CA ALA A 62 32.95 5.80 32.52
C ALA A 62 34.32 6.27 33.05
N GLY A 63 34.93 7.30 32.45
CA GLY A 63 36.25 7.80 32.85
C GLY A 63 37.43 6.93 32.39
N ALA A 64 37.19 5.90 31.59
CA ALA A 64 38.24 5.07 30.97
C ALA A 64 39.05 5.87 29.92
N ILE A 65 38.45 6.90 29.31
CA ILE A 65 39.13 7.88 28.47
C ILE A 65 39.02 9.26 29.11
N ALA A 66 40.17 9.88 29.40
CA ALA A 66 40.26 11.21 29.96
C ALA A 66 40.75 12.22 28.91
N LEU A 67 39.90 13.19 28.56
CA LEU A 67 40.27 14.30 27.68
C LEU A 67 40.68 15.52 28.50
N ARG A 68 41.72 16.22 28.08
CA ARG A 68 42.22 17.43 28.76
C ARG A 68 42.17 18.64 27.83
N SER A 69 41.80 19.80 28.38
CA SER A 69 41.86 21.09 27.68
C SER A 69 43.28 21.68 27.74
N ALA A 70 43.51 22.81 27.04
CA ALA A 70 44.81 23.47 26.95
C ALA A 70 45.41 23.87 28.31
N ASN A 71 44.57 24.12 29.31
CA ASN A 71 44.95 24.42 30.69
C ASN A 71 45.11 23.17 31.59
N GLY A 72 45.15 21.96 31.00
CA GLY A 72 45.34 20.70 31.72
C GLY A 72 44.10 20.17 32.46
N LYS A 73 43.00 20.92 32.53
CA LYS A 73 41.75 20.49 33.17
C LYS A 73 41.05 19.38 32.37
N LEU A 74 40.36 18.49 33.07
CA LEU A 74 39.56 17.45 32.42
C LEU A 74 38.35 18.06 31.72
N ILE A 75 38.07 17.58 30.52
CA ILE A 75 36.87 17.91 29.76
C ILE A 75 35.82 16.85 30.11
N PRO A 76 34.75 17.20 30.86
CA PRO A 76 33.67 16.26 31.16
C PRO A 76 32.84 15.98 29.90
N PRO A 77 32.13 14.83 29.84
CA PRO A 77 31.25 14.48 28.71
C PRO A 77 30.22 15.56 28.34
N SER A 78 29.74 16.32 29.33
CA SER A 78 28.81 17.44 29.13
C SER A 78 29.41 18.63 28.36
N ARG A 79 30.74 18.68 28.18
CA ARG A 79 31.46 19.75 27.46
C ARG A 79 32.04 19.27 26.12
N GLY A 80 31.26 18.54 25.33
CA GLY A 80 31.64 18.05 23.99
C GLY A 80 32.11 19.13 22.99
N LYS A 81 31.74 20.40 23.22
CA LYS A 81 32.17 21.56 22.43
C LYS A 81 33.58 22.06 22.76
N ALA A 82 34.15 21.67 23.89
CA ALA A 82 35.50 22.10 24.27
C ALA A 82 36.54 21.49 23.32
N VAL A 83 37.51 22.30 22.92
CA VAL A 83 38.59 21.88 22.02
C VAL A 83 39.58 21.01 22.77
N VAL A 84 39.92 19.86 22.17
CA VAL A 84 40.97 18.97 22.66
C VAL A 84 42.29 19.35 21.97
N PRO A 85 43.30 19.88 22.69
CA PRO A 85 44.53 20.38 22.10
C PRO A 85 45.29 19.33 21.29
N ALA A 86 45.23 18.06 21.71
CA ALA A 86 45.93 16.97 21.04
C ALA A 86 45.54 16.82 19.56
N CYS A 87 44.28 17.12 19.20
CA CYS A 87 43.81 17.02 17.82
C CYS A 87 43.42 18.35 17.18
N GLY A 88 43.26 19.43 17.97
CA GLY A 88 42.85 20.76 17.52
C GLY A 88 41.35 20.94 17.30
N TYR A 89 40.53 19.92 17.61
CA TYR A 89 39.09 19.91 17.37
C TYR A 89 38.30 19.60 18.65
N SER A 90 37.03 19.98 18.67
CA SER A 90 36.10 19.54 19.71
C SER A 90 35.68 18.10 19.50
N VAL A 91 35.23 17.43 20.58
CA VAL A 91 34.71 16.05 20.48
C VAL A 91 33.50 16.00 19.56
N GLU A 92 32.61 17.00 19.64
CA GLU A 92 31.44 17.13 18.76
C GLU A 92 31.85 17.20 17.27
N HIS A 93 32.90 17.95 16.94
CA HIS A 93 33.41 18.04 15.58
C HIS A 93 33.97 16.68 15.09
N VAL A 94 34.73 15.98 15.94
CA VAL A 94 35.28 14.65 15.60
C VAL A 94 34.15 13.64 15.42
N ARG A 95 33.14 13.63 16.30
CA ARG A 95 31.96 12.77 16.16
C ARG A 95 31.24 13.04 14.85
N ARG A 96 30.98 14.31 14.53
CA ARG A 96 30.32 14.71 13.28
C ARG A 96 31.11 14.27 12.05
N TYR A 97 32.43 14.37 12.07
CA TYR A 97 33.28 13.89 10.98
C TYR A 97 33.13 12.37 10.73
N PHE A 98 33.18 11.56 11.78
CA PHE A 98 33.02 10.11 11.63
C PHE A 98 31.58 9.71 11.31
N LEU A 99 30.60 10.44 11.83
CA LEU A 99 29.19 10.25 11.48
C LEU A 99 28.92 10.55 10.00
N ASP A 100 29.39 11.69 9.49
CA ASP A 100 29.36 12.05 8.05
C ASP A 100 30.03 10.97 7.20
N ARG A 101 31.22 10.49 7.63
CA ARG A 101 31.93 9.41 6.94
C ARG A 101 31.13 8.10 6.91
N ALA A 102 30.56 7.68 8.04
CA ALA A 102 29.72 6.48 8.12
C ALA A 102 28.49 6.62 7.20
N ALA A 103 27.87 7.79 7.21
CA ALA A 103 26.69 8.08 6.40
C ALA A 103 26.99 8.04 4.90
N ARG A 104 28.12 8.62 4.45
CA ARG A 104 28.60 8.50 3.07
C ARG A 104 28.90 7.07 2.67
N LEU A 105 29.49 6.26 3.55
CA LEU A 105 29.73 4.84 3.29
C LEU A 105 28.43 4.04 3.12
N ILE A 106 27.42 4.33 3.94
CA ILE A 106 26.09 3.71 3.85
C ILE A 106 25.40 4.08 2.54
N LEU A 107 25.39 5.37 2.19
CA LEU A 107 24.70 5.90 1.00
C LEU A 107 25.59 5.93 -0.26
N ARG A 108 26.72 5.23 -0.29
CA ARG A 108 27.68 5.26 -1.42
C ARG A 108 27.08 4.91 -2.78
N ARG A 109 25.97 4.16 -2.81
CA ARG A 109 25.25 3.78 -4.04
C ARG A 109 24.24 4.84 -4.51
N VAL A 110 23.96 5.82 -3.66
CA VAL A 110 22.98 6.90 -3.85
C VAL A 110 23.56 8.22 -3.30
N PRO A 111 24.68 8.71 -3.84
CA PRO A 111 25.37 9.89 -3.30
C PRO A 111 24.46 11.13 -3.28
N ASP A 112 23.62 11.33 -4.30
CA ASP A 112 22.67 12.46 -4.35
C ASP A 112 21.66 12.46 -3.18
N VAL A 113 21.39 11.29 -2.60
CA VAL A 113 20.51 11.18 -1.43
C VAL A 113 21.24 11.66 -0.19
N TYR A 114 22.54 11.39 -0.08
CA TYR A 114 23.35 11.89 1.03
C TYR A 114 23.27 13.40 1.13
N ASP A 115 23.47 14.11 0.02
CA ASP A 115 23.45 15.58 0.00
C ASP A 115 22.11 16.16 0.45
N ARG A 116 21.01 15.41 0.27
CA ARG A 116 19.67 15.81 0.72
C ARG A 116 19.39 15.50 2.20
N VAL A 117 20.12 14.58 2.80
CA VAL A 117 19.86 14.11 4.18
C VAL A 117 21.00 14.38 5.15
N ALA A 118 22.14 14.88 4.67
CA ALA A 118 23.34 15.09 5.48
C ALA A 118 23.07 15.92 6.74
N ASP A 119 22.28 17.00 6.61
CA ASP A 119 21.91 17.86 7.73
C ASP A 119 20.98 17.20 8.75
N ALA A 120 20.27 16.14 8.34
CA ALA A 120 19.41 15.36 9.23
C ALA A 120 20.21 14.30 10.02
N VAL A 121 21.40 13.90 9.58
CA VAL A 121 22.23 12.89 10.25
C VAL A 121 23.08 13.56 11.33
N THR A 122 22.44 13.90 12.46
CA THR A 122 23.09 14.54 13.61
C THR A 122 23.47 13.57 14.72
N ASP A 123 22.93 12.35 14.70
CA ASP A 123 23.06 11.35 15.76
C ASP A 123 23.40 9.96 15.19
N ILE A 124 24.20 9.20 15.95
CA ILE A 124 24.55 7.80 15.72
C ILE A 124 23.27 6.94 15.65
N ALA A 125 22.24 7.27 16.44
CA ALA A 125 20.95 6.56 16.44
C ALA A 125 20.24 6.55 15.09
N LEU A 126 20.61 7.44 14.16
CA LEU A 126 20.05 7.51 12.81
C LEU A 126 20.77 6.61 11.79
N LEU A 127 21.96 6.08 12.12
CA LEU A 127 22.70 5.19 11.22
C LEU A 127 21.94 3.90 10.87
N PRO A 128 21.21 3.23 11.78
CA PRO A 128 20.35 2.11 11.41
C PRO A 128 19.29 2.47 10.37
N ARG A 129 18.59 3.61 10.55
CA ARG A 129 17.60 4.11 9.59
C ARG A 129 18.25 4.42 8.24
N LEU A 130 19.43 5.05 8.26
CA LEU A 130 20.20 5.35 7.05
C LEU A 130 20.61 4.08 6.31
N ARG A 131 20.96 3.00 7.03
CA ARG A 131 21.28 1.69 6.41
C ARG A 131 20.07 1.12 5.67
N ARG A 132 18.87 1.26 6.22
CA ARG A 132 17.60 0.87 5.56
C ARG A 132 17.33 1.74 4.33
N ILE A 133 17.53 3.05 4.43
CA ILE A 133 17.43 3.96 3.27
C ILE A 133 18.46 3.56 2.20
N GLY A 134 19.67 3.17 2.58
CA GLY A 134 20.73 2.76 1.66
C GLY A 134 20.47 1.45 0.91
N THR A 135 19.49 0.64 1.33
CA THR A 135 19.04 -0.54 0.57
C THR A 135 17.96 -0.22 -0.46
N LEU A 136 17.37 0.98 -0.41
CA LEU A 136 16.36 1.43 -1.36
C LEU A 136 16.95 1.61 -2.76
N ARG A 137 16.12 1.36 -3.78
CA ARG A 137 16.48 1.68 -5.16
C ARG A 137 16.51 3.21 -5.32
N PRO A 138 17.51 3.79 -6.01
CA PRO A 138 17.60 5.25 -6.21
C PRO A 138 16.31 5.87 -6.79
N ALA A 139 15.66 5.16 -7.71
CA ALA A 139 14.41 5.60 -8.33
C ALA A 139 13.27 5.73 -7.30
N VAL A 140 13.15 4.79 -6.34
CA VAL A 140 12.14 4.86 -5.28
C VAL A 140 12.41 6.07 -4.40
N ILE A 141 13.64 6.25 -3.93
CA ILE A 141 14.01 7.40 -3.08
C ILE A 141 13.65 8.72 -3.78
N ASN A 142 13.99 8.85 -5.06
CA ASN A 142 13.70 10.06 -5.82
C ASN A 142 12.20 10.35 -5.91
N GLU A 143 11.36 9.35 -6.14
CA GLU A 143 9.91 9.56 -6.20
C GLU A 143 9.31 9.85 -4.82
N ILE A 144 9.78 9.22 -3.74
CA ILE A 144 9.35 9.57 -2.36
C ILE A 144 9.75 11.02 -2.05
N VAL A 145 11.02 11.39 -2.22
CA VAL A 145 11.50 12.74 -1.90
C VAL A 145 10.76 13.80 -2.73
N ARG A 146 10.53 13.55 -4.03
CA ARG A 146 9.72 14.44 -4.88
C ARG A 146 8.28 14.53 -4.41
N GLY A 147 7.68 13.41 -4.00
CA GLY A 147 6.31 13.37 -3.50
C GLY A 147 6.12 14.14 -2.20
N PHE A 148 7.15 14.21 -1.36
CA PHE A 148 7.21 15.09 -0.18
C PHE A 148 7.79 16.48 -0.50
N HIS A 149 7.64 16.96 -1.74
CA HIS A 149 8.05 18.28 -2.20
C HIS A 149 9.52 18.64 -1.92
N GLY A 150 10.41 17.64 -1.95
CA GLY A 150 11.85 17.80 -1.70
C GLY A 150 12.27 17.66 -0.24
N ASP A 151 11.34 17.53 0.70
CA ASP A 151 11.66 17.33 2.13
C ASP A 151 12.11 15.88 2.39
N ALA A 152 13.39 15.61 2.14
CA ALA A 152 13.99 14.30 2.35
C ALA A 152 13.97 13.85 3.81
N ARG A 153 14.01 14.80 4.76
CA ARG A 153 13.94 14.49 6.19
C ARG A 153 12.58 13.93 6.54
N LYS A 154 11.50 14.62 6.16
CA LYS A 154 10.14 14.15 6.39
C LYS A 154 9.86 12.83 5.67
N ALA A 155 10.26 12.75 4.40
CA ALA A 155 10.10 11.56 3.56
C ALA A 155 10.77 10.30 4.13
N LEU A 156 12.01 10.42 4.60
CA LEU A 156 12.86 9.26 4.87
C LEU A 156 13.13 9.02 6.36
N PHE A 157 13.10 10.04 7.21
CA PHE A 157 13.41 9.90 8.65
C PHE A 157 12.20 10.00 9.55
N SER A 158 11.17 10.76 9.17
CA SER A 158 9.94 10.89 9.96
C SER A 158 8.91 9.81 9.65
N THR A 159 9.04 9.12 8.52
CA THR A 159 8.18 8.00 8.13
C THR A 159 8.49 6.76 8.96
N GLU A 160 7.47 6.04 9.42
CA GLU A 160 7.65 4.81 10.17
C GLU A 160 8.42 3.73 9.37
N ASP A 161 9.06 2.82 10.08
CA ASP A 161 9.82 1.70 9.51
C ASP A 161 8.95 0.78 8.65
N ALA A 162 7.81 0.34 9.16
CA ALA A 162 6.89 -0.54 8.44
C ALA A 162 6.33 0.11 7.16
N VAL A 163 6.04 1.42 7.22
CA VAL A 163 5.58 2.20 6.07
C VAL A 163 6.68 2.31 5.02
N LEU A 164 7.93 2.61 5.43
CA LEU A 164 9.05 2.69 4.49
C LEU A 164 9.22 1.36 3.74
N ASP A 165 9.17 0.23 4.44
CA ASP A 165 9.27 -1.12 3.85
C ASP A 165 8.15 -1.40 2.84
N ALA A 166 6.92 -1.03 3.18
CA ALA A 166 5.78 -1.18 2.28
C ALA A 166 5.99 -0.35 0.99
N ILE A 167 6.48 0.88 1.11
CA ILE A 167 6.82 1.72 -0.06
C ILE A 167 7.93 1.09 -0.90
N MET A 168 8.89 0.36 -0.29
CA MET A 168 9.96 -0.33 -1.04
C MET A 168 9.42 -1.41 -1.98
N ALA A 169 8.30 -2.03 -1.60
CA ALA A 169 7.68 -3.08 -2.39
C ALA A 169 6.99 -2.49 -3.64
N ILE A 170 6.59 -1.21 -3.62
CA ILE A 170 5.95 -0.55 -4.75
C ILE A 170 6.97 -0.38 -5.89
N GLN A 171 6.58 -0.81 -7.10
CA GLN A 171 7.42 -0.63 -8.27
C GLN A 171 7.68 0.86 -8.56
N PRO A 172 8.90 1.28 -8.95
CA PRO A 172 9.22 2.70 -9.13
C PRO A 172 8.31 3.44 -10.14
N ARG A 173 7.87 2.75 -11.21
CA ARG A 173 6.97 3.33 -12.22
C ARG A 173 5.56 3.56 -11.67
N VAL A 174 5.08 2.64 -10.83
CA VAL A 174 3.79 2.74 -10.13
C VAL A 174 3.86 3.84 -9.07
N LEU A 175 4.96 3.93 -8.32
CA LEU A 175 5.18 4.99 -7.34
C LEU A 175 5.22 6.38 -7.99
N LYS A 176 5.89 6.50 -9.14
CA LYS A 176 5.86 7.72 -9.96
C LYS A 176 4.42 8.08 -10.36
N ALA A 177 3.65 7.12 -10.86
CA ALA A 177 2.25 7.34 -11.23
C ALA A 177 1.40 7.75 -10.02
N LEU A 178 1.61 7.15 -8.85
CA LEU A 178 0.92 7.56 -7.61
C LEU A 178 1.23 9.02 -7.28
N ARG A 179 2.50 9.42 -7.35
CA ARG A 179 2.90 10.82 -7.11
C ARG A 179 2.24 11.77 -8.10
N GLU A 180 2.28 11.46 -9.39
CA GLU A 180 1.74 12.33 -10.43
C GLU A 180 0.21 12.43 -10.40
N THR A 181 -0.47 11.33 -10.09
CA THR A 181 -1.92 11.27 -10.02
C THR A 181 -2.49 11.94 -8.76
N LEU A 182 -1.83 11.75 -7.60
CA LEU A 182 -2.34 12.24 -6.32
C LEU A 182 -1.82 13.63 -5.95
N ASP A 183 -0.66 14.02 -6.47
CA ASP A 183 -0.01 15.31 -6.25
C ASP A 183 0.02 15.68 -4.75
N ALA A 184 -0.71 16.71 -4.31
CA ALA A 184 -0.76 17.16 -2.92
C ALA A 184 -1.28 16.09 -1.93
N GLU A 185 -2.04 15.09 -2.39
CA GLU A 185 -2.54 13.99 -1.54
C GLU A 185 -1.53 12.84 -1.40
N PHE A 186 -0.44 12.84 -2.17
CA PHE A 186 0.57 11.77 -2.11
C PHE A 186 1.21 11.63 -0.71
N PRO A 187 1.69 12.71 -0.05
CA PRO A 187 2.22 12.60 1.31
C PRO A 187 1.19 12.04 2.30
N ARG A 188 -0.09 12.39 2.11
CA ARG A 188 -1.18 11.93 2.97
C ARG A 188 -1.38 10.43 2.84
N LEU A 189 -1.45 9.90 1.62
CA LEU A 189 -1.49 8.45 1.37
C LEU A 189 -0.32 7.74 2.05
N MET A 190 0.89 8.24 1.86
CA MET A 190 2.10 7.61 2.39
C MET A 190 2.23 7.67 3.91
N THR A 191 1.53 8.58 4.59
CA THR A 191 1.63 8.74 6.05
C THR A 191 0.42 8.25 6.82
N GLN A 192 -0.77 8.24 6.22
CA GLN A 192 -2.03 7.96 6.92
C GLN A 192 -2.68 6.64 6.53
N ALA A 193 -2.33 6.05 5.38
CA ALA A 193 -3.01 4.84 4.92
C ALA A 193 -2.62 3.57 5.71
N GLY A 194 -1.51 3.61 6.45
CA GLY A 194 -0.97 2.46 7.16
C GLY A 194 -0.14 1.53 6.28
N SER A 195 0.74 0.74 6.89
CA SER A 195 1.66 -0.15 6.16
C SER A 195 0.93 -1.25 5.38
N GLU A 196 -0.10 -1.87 5.96
CA GLU A 196 -0.85 -2.96 5.31
C GLU A 196 -1.54 -2.51 4.02
N TYR A 197 -2.05 -1.27 4.00
CA TYR A 197 -2.65 -0.69 2.80
C TYR A 197 -1.61 -0.47 1.70
N LEU A 198 -0.43 0.06 2.06
CA LEU A 198 0.66 0.28 1.11
C LEU A 198 1.24 -1.04 0.59
N VAL A 199 1.28 -2.10 1.41
CA VAL A 199 1.61 -3.46 0.96
C VAL A 199 0.57 -3.94 -0.05
N ALA A 200 -0.72 -3.78 0.24
CA ALA A 200 -1.76 -4.15 -0.72
C ALA A 200 -1.63 -3.37 -2.04
N LEU A 201 -1.29 -2.07 -2.01
CA LEU A 201 -0.99 -1.31 -3.24
C LEU A 201 0.19 -1.89 -4.02
N ALA A 202 1.27 -2.25 -3.32
CA ALA A 202 2.46 -2.82 -3.95
C ALA A 202 2.18 -4.17 -4.63
N GLU A 203 1.37 -5.01 -4.00
CA GLU A 203 0.97 -6.33 -4.51
C GLU A 203 -0.03 -6.22 -5.68
N SER A 204 -0.95 -5.25 -5.60
CA SER A 204 -2.13 -5.16 -6.46
C SER A 204 -1.94 -4.30 -7.70
N LEU A 205 -1.18 -3.20 -7.58
CA LEU A 205 -0.97 -2.25 -8.67
C LEU A 205 0.39 -2.51 -9.30
N THR A 206 0.36 -3.21 -10.43
CA THR A 206 1.56 -3.72 -11.11
C THR A 206 2.00 -2.83 -12.28
N VAL A 207 1.09 -2.04 -12.85
CA VAL A 207 1.36 -1.13 -13.96
C VAL A 207 0.92 0.32 -13.66
N PRO A 208 1.63 1.34 -14.17
CA PRO A 208 1.26 2.76 -13.98
C PRO A 208 -0.18 3.09 -14.37
N GLU A 209 -0.70 2.45 -15.42
CA GLU A 209 -2.01 2.69 -15.98
C GLU A 209 -3.13 2.41 -14.97
N GLN A 210 -2.99 1.38 -14.12
CA GLN A 210 -3.99 1.12 -13.06
C GLN A 210 -4.13 2.33 -12.12
N VAL A 211 -3.01 2.96 -11.74
CA VAL A 211 -3.02 4.15 -10.87
C VAL A 211 -3.61 5.35 -11.58
N GLN A 212 -3.24 5.57 -12.85
CA GLN A 212 -3.75 6.68 -13.64
C GLN A 212 -5.26 6.55 -13.91
N ASP A 213 -5.71 5.34 -14.20
CA ASP A 213 -7.11 5.03 -14.49
C ASP A 213 -7.98 5.16 -13.23
N LEU A 214 -7.46 4.79 -12.05
CA LEU A 214 -8.12 5.07 -10.75
C LEU A 214 -8.16 6.56 -10.44
N GLY A 215 -7.09 7.30 -10.76
CA GLY A 215 -7.04 8.72 -10.44
C GLY A 215 -7.06 8.96 -8.93
N LYS A 216 -7.80 10.01 -8.52
CA LYS A 216 -8.05 10.32 -7.10
C LYS A 216 -9.06 9.36 -6.45
N ALA A 217 -9.79 8.56 -7.23
CA ALA A 217 -10.72 7.58 -6.70
C ALA A 217 -10.00 6.48 -5.91
N LEU A 218 -8.70 6.28 -6.13
CA LEU A 218 -7.85 5.43 -5.30
C LEU A 218 -7.97 5.76 -3.80
N LEU A 219 -8.10 7.04 -3.43
CA LEU A 219 -8.25 7.47 -2.03
C LEU A 219 -9.61 7.11 -1.42
N ARG A 220 -10.57 6.62 -2.22
CA ARG A 220 -11.86 6.12 -1.75
C ARG A 220 -11.80 4.67 -1.29
N LEU A 221 -10.77 3.92 -1.71
CA LEU A 221 -10.53 2.55 -1.24
C LEU A 221 -10.05 2.63 0.21
N GLN A 222 -10.90 2.24 1.15
CA GLN A 222 -10.63 2.42 2.59
C GLN A 222 -9.87 1.26 3.23
N THR A 223 -9.83 0.09 2.59
CA THR A 223 -9.24 -1.12 3.18
C THR A 223 -8.21 -1.76 2.24
N PRO A 224 -7.21 -2.48 2.78
CA PRO A 224 -6.27 -3.27 1.98
C PRO A 224 -6.99 -4.27 1.06
N GLU A 225 -8.10 -4.86 1.53
CA GLU A 225 -8.90 -5.83 0.77
C GLU A 225 -9.58 -5.19 -0.44
N ALA A 226 -10.01 -3.93 -0.33
CA ALA A 226 -10.58 -3.19 -1.46
C ALA A 226 -9.51 -2.93 -2.53
N VAL A 227 -8.29 -2.58 -2.12
CA VAL A 227 -7.15 -2.44 -3.04
C VAL A 227 -6.84 -3.75 -3.75
N ARG A 228 -6.81 -4.87 -3.01
CA ARG A 228 -6.62 -6.21 -3.61
C ARG A 228 -7.76 -6.61 -4.54
N ALA A 229 -8.99 -6.23 -4.22
CA ALA A 229 -10.13 -6.46 -5.11
C ALA A 229 -9.94 -5.74 -6.45
N ILE A 230 -9.53 -4.47 -6.44
CA ILE A 230 -9.20 -3.72 -7.67
C ILE A 230 -7.99 -4.33 -8.40
N GLY A 231 -6.96 -4.74 -7.66
CA GLY A 231 -5.78 -5.38 -8.25
C GLY A 231 -6.07 -6.68 -9.00
N SER A 232 -7.18 -7.35 -8.66
CA SER A 232 -7.61 -8.58 -9.33
C SER A 232 -8.31 -8.36 -10.68
N TRP A 233 -8.56 -7.11 -11.06
CA TRP A 233 -9.16 -6.76 -12.35
C TRP A 233 -8.12 -6.85 -13.46
N ASP A 234 -8.56 -7.12 -14.70
CA ASP A 234 -7.61 -7.48 -15.75
C ASP A 234 -6.80 -6.30 -16.27
N VAL A 235 -5.56 -6.61 -16.62
CA VAL A 235 -4.61 -5.72 -17.29
C VAL A 235 -4.18 -6.40 -18.58
N HIS A 236 -4.32 -5.69 -19.70
CA HIS A 236 -3.99 -6.20 -21.03
C HIS A 236 -2.86 -5.40 -21.62
N ASP A 237 -1.82 -6.11 -22.07
CA ASP A 237 -0.80 -5.53 -22.93
C ASP A 237 -1.41 -5.22 -24.30
N VAL A 238 -1.35 -3.95 -24.70
CA VAL A 238 -1.84 -3.44 -25.98
C VAL A 238 -0.71 -2.82 -26.81
N THR A 239 0.54 -3.09 -26.43
CA THR A 239 1.74 -2.48 -27.03
C THR A 239 1.83 -2.75 -28.53
N GLU A 240 1.61 -3.99 -28.95
CA GLU A 240 1.68 -4.37 -30.37
C GLU A 240 0.59 -3.68 -31.20
N ALA A 241 -0.65 -3.67 -30.71
CA ALA A 241 -1.77 -2.99 -31.38
C ALA A 241 -1.52 -1.48 -31.51
N ILE A 242 -0.98 -0.85 -30.46
CA ILE A 242 -0.62 0.58 -30.49
C ILE A 242 0.55 0.81 -31.45
N ASN A 243 1.55 -0.07 -31.49
CA ASN A 243 2.68 0.07 -32.39
C ASN A 243 2.27 -0.10 -33.86
N ALA A 244 1.36 -1.01 -34.18
CA ALA A 244 0.79 -1.14 -35.53
C ALA A 244 0.04 0.13 -35.97
N ASP A 245 -0.76 0.74 -35.08
CA ASP A 245 -1.44 2.01 -35.36
C ASP A 245 -0.46 3.20 -35.52
N ARG A 246 0.62 3.21 -34.75
CA ARG A 246 1.70 4.21 -34.88
C ARG A 246 2.48 4.05 -36.18
N GLU A 247 2.82 2.83 -36.56
CA GLU A 247 3.48 2.52 -37.82
C GLU A 247 2.63 2.96 -39.02
N ALA A 248 1.32 2.70 -38.98
CA ALA A 248 0.37 3.18 -39.99
C ALA A 248 0.28 4.72 -40.08
N LYS A 249 0.77 5.45 -39.06
CA LYS A 249 0.78 6.92 -38.98
C LYS A 249 2.19 7.51 -39.11
N ASP A 250 3.20 6.71 -39.49
CA ASP A 250 4.62 7.10 -39.53
C ASP A 250 5.16 7.65 -38.19
N ILE A 251 4.61 7.20 -37.06
CA ILE A 251 5.04 7.57 -35.72
C ILE A 251 5.97 6.48 -35.17
N PRO A 252 7.10 6.84 -34.50
CA PRO A 252 7.99 5.86 -33.90
C PRO A 252 7.29 4.94 -32.88
N PRO A 253 7.68 3.65 -32.80
CA PRO A 253 7.08 2.69 -31.90
C PRO A 253 7.37 3.03 -30.44
N LEU A 254 6.49 2.56 -29.56
CA LEU A 254 6.66 2.67 -28.12
C LEU A 254 7.87 1.85 -27.65
N LYS A 255 8.71 2.47 -26.83
CA LYS A 255 9.85 1.82 -26.16
C LYS A 255 9.48 1.14 -24.84
N VAL A 256 8.30 1.43 -24.32
CA VAL A 256 7.81 0.95 -23.04
C VAL A 256 6.46 0.30 -23.27
N PRO A 257 6.18 -0.88 -22.66
CA PRO A 257 4.88 -1.51 -22.78
C PRO A 257 3.76 -0.58 -22.33
N ALA A 258 2.64 -0.64 -23.04
CA ALA A 258 1.43 0.12 -22.74
C ALA A 258 0.28 -0.85 -22.46
N HIS A 259 -0.51 -0.54 -21.43
CA HIS A 259 -1.60 -1.40 -20.99
C HIS A 259 -2.95 -0.70 -21.07
N THR A 260 -3.98 -1.51 -21.30
CA THR A 260 -5.38 -1.15 -21.05
C THR A 260 -5.84 -1.93 -19.82
N THR A 261 -6.59 -1.27 -18.93
CA THR A 261 -7.08 -1.86 -17.69
C THR A 261 -8.60 -1.91 -17.69
N ASP A 262 -9.16 -2.89 -16.99
CA ASP A 262 -10.61 -2.94 -16.70
C ASP A 262 -11.09 -1.72 -15.91
N ILE A 263 -10.20 -1.10 -15.12
CA ILE A 263 -10.47 0.13 -14.38
C ILE A 263 -10.85 1.25 -15.36
N ARG A 264 -10.10 1.42 -16.44
CA ARG A 264 -10.40 2.41 -17.49
C ARG A 264 -11.75 2.14 -18.16
N VAL A 265 -11.98 0.89 -18.53
CA VAL A 265 -13.20 0.46 -19.22
C VAL A 265 -14.42 0.76 -18.34
N LEU A 266 -14.37 0.32 -17.08
CA LEU A 266 -15.49 0.50 -16.17
C LEU A 266 -15.70 1.97 -15.80
N ARG A 267 -14.65 2.76 -15.62
CA ARG A 267 -14.75 4.20 -15.41
C ARG A 267 -15.42 4.91 -16.59
N GLY A 268 -15.11 4.50 -17.83
CA GLY A 268 -15.78 5.00 -19.02
C GLY A 268 -17.28 4.65 -19.08
N HIS A 269 -17.64 3.48 -18.56
CA HIS A 269 -19.03 3.01 -18.52
C HIS A 269 -19.87 3.63 -17.40
N LEU A 270 -19.32 3.76 -16.18
CA LEU A 270 -20.04 4.27 -15.02
C LEU A 270 -19.99 5.80 -14.89
N GLY A 271 -19.00 6.45 -15.52
CA GLY A 271 -18.85 7.90 -15.48
C GLY A 271 -18.79 8.42 -14.02
N PRO A 272 -19.70 9.32 -13.60
CA PRO A 272 -19.70 9.88 -12.24
C PRO A 272 -19.84 8.85 -11.12
N GLU A 273 -20.54 7.74 -11.36
CA GLU A 273 -20.82 6.73 -10.32
C GLU A 273 -19.59 5.87 -9.99
N PHE A 274 -18.53 5.94 -10.80
CA PHE A 274 -17.28 5.21 -10.56
C PHE A 274 -16.66 5.54 -9.20
N ASP A 275 -16.67 6.80 -8.79
CA ASP A 275 -16.12 7.23 -7.50
C ASP A 275 -16.90 6.64 -6.33
N ALA A 276 -18.22 6.51 -6.47
CA ALA A 276 -19.07 5.89 -5.47
C ALA A 276 -18.79 4.39 -5.38
N LEU A 277 -18.55 3.72 -6.52
CA LEU A 277 -18.13 2.33 -6.55
C LEU A 277 -16.80 2.10 -5.84
N MET A 278 -15.82 3.00 -5.98
CA MET A 278 -14.53 2.87 -5.27
C MET A 278 -14.64 2.98 -3.75
N ALA A 279 -15.75 3.50 -3.22
CA ALA A 279 -16.04 3.49 -1.79
C ALA A 279 -16.81 2.24 -1.32
N ALA A 280 -17.19 1.34 -2.23
CA ALA A 280 -17.97 0.15 -1.93
C ALA A 280 -17.14 -0.97 -1.28
N SER A 281 -17.83 -2.00 -0.82
CA SER A 281 -17.20 -3.17 -0.19
C SER A 281 -16.28 -3.92 -1.18
N PRO A 282 -15.21 -4.59 -0.69
CA PRO A 282 -14.32 -5.39 -1.54
C PRO A 282 -15.07 -6.44 -2.36
N SER A 283 -16.11 -7.03 -1.77
CA SER A 283 -16.97 -8.02 -2.44
C SER A 283 -17.69 -7.41 -3.65
N LEU A 284 -18.23 -6.20 -3.55
CA LEU A 284 -18.87 -5.53 -4.69
C LEU A 284 -17.84 -5.14 -5.77
N LEU A 285 -16.65 -4.69 -5.37
CA LEU A 285 -15.57 -4.39 -6.33
C LEU A 285 -15.18 -5.62 -7.16
N ARG A 286 -15.09 -6.81 -6.55
CA ARG A 286 -14.81 -8.06 -7.30
C ARG A 286 -15.91 -8.40 -8.31
N VAL A 287 -17.17 -8.18 -7.92
CA VAL A 287 -18.34 -8.41 -8.78
C VAL A 287 -18.28 -7.52 -10.02
N TYR A 288 -17.92 -6.25 -9.87
CA TYR A 288 -17.74 -5.33 -11.00
C TYR A 288 -16.53 -5.67 -11.88
N GLY A 289 -15.42 -6.13 -11.28
CA GLY A 289 -14.29 -6.67 -12.05
C GLY A 289 -14.71 -7.85 -12.91
N HIS A 290 -15.43 -8.82 -12.34
CA HIS A 290 -15.96 -9.97 -13.07
C HIS A 290 -16.93 -9.56 -14.19
N ALA A 291 -17.87 -8.65 -13.89
CA ALA A 291 -18.83 -8.17 -14.88
C ALA A 291 -18.16 -7.42 -16.03
N THR A 292 -17.05 -6.71 -15.77
CA THR A 292 -16.26 -6.04 -16.82
C THR A 292 -15.59 -7.06 -17.73
N ARG A 293 -15.08 -8.17 -17.17
CA ARG A 293 -14.58 -9.30 -17.96
C ARG A 293 -15.68 -9.91 -18.82
N GLU A 294 -16.86 -10.19 -18.26
CA GLU A 294 -18.02 -10.71 -19.01
C GLU A 294 -18.43 -9.79 -20.17
N LEU A 295 -18.42 -8.47 -19.95
CA LEU A 295 -18.75 -7.49 -21.00
C LEU A 295 -17.82 -7.61 -22.21
N ARG A 296 -16.54 -7.94 -21.98
CA ARG A 296 -15.56 -8.09 -23.05
C ARG A 296 -15.81 -9.32 -23.91
N ASP A 297 -16.21 -10.41 -23.27
CA ASP A 297 -16.47 -11.69 -23.96
C ASP A 297 -17.85 -11.70 -24.64
N MET A 298 -18.72 -10.75 -24.30
CA MET A 298 -20.06 -10.61 -24.85
C MET A 298 -20.07 -10.02 -26.26
N ASP A 299 -21.07 -10.38 -27.08
CA ASP A 299 -21.31 -9.77 -28.39
C ASP A 299 -21.49 -8.24 -28.28
N PRO A 300 -20.87 -7.43 -29.17
CA PRO A 300 -20.94 -5.97 -29.10
C PRO A 300 -22.37 -5.40 -29.02
N GLY A 301 -23.33 -6.00 -29.73
CA GLY A 301 -24.73 -5.56 -29.73
C GLY A 301 -25.47 -5.74 -28.39
N ARG A 302 -24.96 -6.59 -27.49
CA ARG A 302 -25.56 -6.85 -26.16
C ARG A 302 -24.88 -6.07 -25.04
N ARG A 303 -23.65 -5.58 -25.26
CA ARG A 303 -22.86 -4.84 -24.26
C ARG A 303 -23.56 -3.58 -23.77
N GLY A 304 -24.18 -2.82 -24.68
CA GLY A 304 -24.83 -1.55 -24.36
C GLY A 304 -25.89 -1.68 -23.27
N LYS A 305 -26.86 -2.60 -23.44
CA LYS A 305 -27.89 -2.88 -22.44
C LYS A 305 -27.29 -3.36 -21.12
N ARG A 306 -26.24 -4.20 -21.16
CA ARG A 306 -25.59 -4.70 -19.94
C ARG A 306 -24.87 -3.58 -19.17
N VAL A 307 -24.18 -2.68 -19.86
CA VAL A 307 -23.53 -1.50 -19.28
C VAL A 307 -24.56 -0.57 -18.63
N GLU A 308 -25.68 -0.31 -19.30
CA GLU A 308 -26.76 0.52 -18.76
C GLU A 308 -27.31 -0.06 -17.44
N LEU A 309 -27.57 -1.37 -17.40
CA LEU A 309 -28.06 -2.04 -16.19
C LEU A 309 -27.02 -2.01 -15.05
N MET A 310 -25.73 -2.12 -15.37
CA MET A 310 -24.67 -1.96 -14.37
C MET A 310 -24.64 -0.53 -13.79
N ALA A 311 -24.77 0.49 -14.64
CA ALA A 311 -24.82 1.88 -14.19
C ALA A 311 -26.06 2.14 -13.32
N LEU A 312 -27.24 1.65 -13.73
CA LEU A 312 -28.48 1.78 -12.96
C LEU A 312 -28.40 1.06 -11.61
N PHE A 313 -27.80 -0.15 -11.58
CA PHE A 313 -27.56 -0.87 -10.33
C PHE A 313 -26.69 -0.05 -9.37
N CYS A 314 -25.60 0.53 -9.88
CA CYS A 314 -24.69 1.38 -9.11
C CYS A 314 -25.44 2.60 -8.53
N GLN A 315 -26.15 3.32 -9.39
CA GLN A 315 -26.85 4.55 -9.04
C GLN A 315 -27.98 4.34 -8.02
N ARG A 316 -28.75 3.25 -8.15
CA ARG A 316 -29.97 3.05 -7.36
C ARG A 316 -29.75 2.28 -6.06
N TYR A 317 -28.88 1.27 -6.08
CA TYR A 317 -28.87 0.26 -5.02
C TYR A 317 -27.60 0.20 -4.18
N MET A 318 -26.47 0.69 -4.71
CA MET A 318 -25.19 0.53 -4.04
C MET A 318 -25.15 1.11 -2.62
N SER A 319 -25.84 2.23 -2.37
CA SER A 319 -25.92 2.85 -1.05
C SER A 319 -26.65 2.01 0.01
N TYR A 320 -27.46 1.04 -0.42
CA TYR A 320 -28.21 0.15 0.49
C TYR A 320 -27.47 -1.18 0.76
N LEU A 321 -26.47 -1.52 -0.06
CA LEU A 321 -25.84 -2.83 -0.03
C LEU A 321 -24.70 -2.88 0.96
N THR A 322 -24.77 -3.83 1.88
CA THR A 322 -23.63 -4.26 2.69
C THR A 322 -22.96 -5.48 2.05
N GLU A 323 -21.79 -5.86 2.55
CA GLU A 323 -21.16 -7.12 2.16
C GLU A 323 -22.09 -8.33 2.36
N ALA A 324 -22.82 -8.38 3.49
CA ALA A 324 -23.80 -9.44 3.74
C ALA A 324 -24.92 -9.47 2.69
N SER A 325 -25.39 -8.31 2.24
CA SER A 325 -26.42 -8.18 1.19
C SER A 325 -25.89 -8.62 -0.18
N VAL A 326 -24.66 -8.24 -0.53
CA VAL A 326 -24.00 -8.63 -1.79
C VAL A 326 -23.79 -10.15 -1.83
N ILE A 327 -23.30 -10.74 -0.74
CA ILE A 327 -23.16 -12.20 -0.60
C ILE A 327 -24.53 -12.88 -0.64
N GLY A 328 -25.54 -12.30 0.03
CA GLY A 328 -26.91 -12.80 0.03
C GLY A 328 -27.56 -12.80 -1.35
N LEU A 329 -27.21 -11.84 -2.21
CA LEU A 329 -27.60 -11.79 -3.62
C LEU A 329 -26.87 -12.83 -4.50
N PHE A 330 -25.97 -13.63 -3.94
CA PHE A 330 -25.06 -14.50 -4.67
C PHE A 330 -24.19 -13.78 -5.72
N LEU A 331 -23.95 -12.48 -5.52
CA LEU A 331 -22.93 -11.72 -6.23
C LEU A 331 -21.57 -12.03 -5.59
N LEU A 332 -21.09 -13.25 -5.86
CA LEU A 332 -19.95 -13.84 -5.17
C LEU A 332 -18.63 -13.63 -5.92
N ALA A 333 -17.53 -13.66 -5.17
CA ALA A 333 -16.20 -13.80 -5.76
C ALA A 333 -16.07 -15.15 -6.49
N PRO A 334 -15.21 -15.26 -7.53
CA PRO A 334 -15.07 -16.48 -8.33
C PRO A 334 -14.82 -17.77 -7.53
N THR A 335 -14.10 -17.68 -6.42
CA THR A 335 -13.82 -18.80 -5.51
C THR A 335 -15.08 -19.37 -4.84
N ASP A 336 -16.06 -18.52 -4.56
CA ASP A 336 -17.33 -18.92 -3.93
C ASP A 336 -18.39 -19.25 -4.97
N GLN A 337 -18.31 -18.66 -6.16
CA GLN A 337 -19.09 -19.08 -7.33
C GLN A 337 -18.86 -20.55 -7.67
N ALA A 338 -17.64 -21.08 -7.53
CA ALA A 338 -17.33 -22.50 -7.77
C ALA A 338 -18.12 -23.48 -6.89
N LYS A 339 -18.71 -23.01 -5.78
CA LYS A 339 -19.54 -23.80 -4.87
C LYS A 339 -21.02 -23.80 -5.27
N VAL A 340 -21.38 -23.03 -6.30
CA VAL A 340 -22.75 -22.85 -6.81
C VAL A 340 -22.78 -23.27 -8.28
N PRO A 341 -23.75 -24.11 -8.72
CA PRO A 341 -23.81 -24.50 -10.12
C PRO A 341 -23.93 -23.28 -11.07
N GLY A 342 -23.11 -23.24 -12.13
CA GLY A 342 -22.94 -22.08 -13.02
C GLY A 342 -24.23 -21.44 -13.59
N PRO A 343 -25.27 -22.19 -14.00
CA PRO A 343 -26.54 -21.61 -14.45
C PRO A 343 -27.33 -20.84 -13.37
N LEU A 344 -26.86 -20.88 -12.11
CA LEU A 344 -27.60 -20.44 -10.93
C LEU A 344 -26.99 -19.20 -10.24
N LEU A 345 -25.96 -18.59 -10.86
CA LEU A 345 -25.33 -17.39 -10.36
C LEU A 345 -25.92 -16.17 -11.06
N PRO A 346 -26.62 -15.26 -10.35
CA PRO A 346 -27.13 -14.06 -10.98
C PRO A 346 -25.97 -13.16 -11.40
N ASN A 347 -26.01 -12.65 -12.63
CA ASN A 347 -25.15 -11.53 -13.01
C ASN A 347 -25.74 -10.20 -12.50
N ILE A 348 -24.99 -9.10 -12.64
CA ILE A 348 -25.42 -7.77 -12.14
C ILE A 348 -26.78 -7.35 -12.73
N ALA A 349 -27.07 -7.67 -14.00
CA ALA A 349 -28.35 -7.33 -14.61
C ALA A 349 -29.52 -8.11 -13.99
N GLU A 350 -29.33 -9.38 -13.68
CA GLU A 350 -30.35 -10.17 -12.97
C GLU A 350 -30.54 -9.67 -11.53
N ALA A 351 -29.45 -9.35 -10.83
CA ALA A 351 -29.53 -8.76 -9.50
C ALA A 351 -30.25 -7.41 -9.51
N PHE A 352 -30.05 -6.58 -10.54
CA PHE A 352 -30.80 -5.34 -10.73
C PHE A 352 -32.31 -5.60 -10.80
N PHE A 353 -32.77 -6.48 -11.69
CA PHE A 353 -34.22 -6.76 -11.82
C PHE A 353 -34.81 -7.38 -10.54
N ILE A 354 -34.05 -8.21 -9.83
CA ILE A 354 -34.49 -8.76 -8.53
C ILE A 354 -34.70 -7.62 -7.53
N LEU A 355 -33.78 -6.66 -7.45
CA LEU A 355 -33.89 -5.52 -6.54
C LEU A 355 -35.00 -4.55 -6.96
N GLU A 356 -35.21 -4.31 -8.26
CA GLU A 356 -36.34 -3.51 -8.78
C GLU A 356 -37.68 -4.13 -8.42
N GLY A 357 -37.84 -5.44 -8.64
CA GLY A 357 -39.05 -6.16 -8.28
C GLY A 357 -39.33 -6.09 -6.78
N LEU A 358 -38.29 -6.22 -5.95
CA LEU A 358 -38.42 -6.12 -4.51
C LEU A 358 -38.73 -4.69 -4.04
N TRP A 359 -38.11 -3.69 -4.66
CA TRP A 359 -38.36 -2.28 -4.38
C TRP A 359 -39.82 -1.89 -4.69
N GLY A 360 -40.35 -2.40 -5.80
CA GLY A 360 -41.72 -2.14 -6.26
C GLY A 360 -42.82 -2.79 -5.42
N LYS A 361 -42.48 -3.68 -4.47
CA LYS A 361 -43.50 -4.37 -3.66
C LYS A 361 -44.28 -3.42 -2.75
N LYS A 362 -45.60 -3.43 -2.95
CA LYS A 362 -46.54 -2.60 -2.19
C LYS A 362 -46.49 -2.94 -0.71
N GLY A 363 -46.42 -1.91 0.12
CA GLY A 363 -46.52 -2.02 1.57
C GLY A 363 -45.19 -2.20 2.30
N TYR A 364 -44.18 -2.85 1.70
CA TYR A 364 -42.95 -3.14 2.43
C TYR A 364 -41.64 -3.01 1.63
N GLY A 365 -41.66 -2.99 0.29
CA GLY A 365 -40.46 -3.00 -0.55
C GLY A 365 -39.47 -1.89 -0.17
N ARG A 366 -39.88 -0.63 -0.32
CA ARG A 366 -39.05 0.53 0.10
C ARG A 366 -38.60 0.46 1.56
N LYS A 367 -39.48 0.07 2.47
CA LYS A 367 -39.17 -0.06 3.91
C LYS A 367 -38.07 -1.10 4.15
N PHE A 368 -38.07 -2.22 3.41
CA PHE A 368 -37.03 -3.23 3.51
C PHE A 368 -35.64 -2.64 3.19
N PHE A 369 -35.51 -1.90 2.09
CA PHE A 369 -34.24 -1.28 1.71
C PHE A 369 -33.76 -0.25 2.73
N GLU A 370 -34.67 0.61 3.21
CA GLU A 370 -34.34 1.69 4.14
C GLU A 370 -34.04 1.20 5.57
N THR A 371 -34.52 0.01 5.97
CA THR A 371 -34.46 -0.41 7.39
C THR A 371 -33.76 -1.75 7.66
N ILE A 372 -33.77 -2.69 6.72
CA ILE A 372 -33.30 -4.06 6.93
C ILE A 372 -32.19 -4.46 5.95
N LEU A 373 -32.26 -4.10 4.66
CA LEU A 373 -31.31 -4.57 3.64
C LEU A 373 -29.86 -4.27 4.01
N GLY A 374 -29.61 -3.12 4.64
CA GLY A 374 -28.29 -2.70 5.12
C GLY A 374 -27.80 -3.42 6.39
N SER A 375 -28.38 -4.56 6.77
CA SER A 375 -28.02 -5.32 7.97
C SER A 375 -27.76 -6.79 7.66
N ASP A 376 -27.12 -7.51 8.59
CA ASP A 376 -26.88 -8.95 8.47
C ASP A 376 -28.17 -9.75 8.31
N GLU A 377 -29.26 -9.32 8.96
CA GLU A 377 -30.59 -9.92 8.81
C GLU A 377 -31.12 -9.72 7.39
N GLY A 378 -30.91 -8.53 6.82
CA GLY A 378 -31.20 -8.26 5.41
C GLY A 378 -30.42 -9.17 4.47
N GLY A 379 -29.12 -9.36 4.73
CA GLY A 379 -28.30 -10.30 3.96
C GLY A 379 -28.81 -11.74 4.02
N ARG A 380 -29.25 -12.22 5.19
CA ARG A 380 -29.87 -13.54 5.35
C ARG A 380 -31.23 -13.63 4.63
N ALA A 381 -32.05 -12.60 4.73
CA ALA A 381 -33.34 -12.53 4.05
C ALA A 381 -33.16 -12.61 2.52
N MET A 382 -32.21 -11.84 1.98
CA MET A 382 -31.83 -11.89 0.57
C MET A 382 -31.34 -13.27 0.16
N ARG A 383 -30.49 -13.91 0.97
CA ARG A 383 -30.00 -15.26 0.68
C ARG A 383 -31.13 -16.29 0.55
N LEU A 384 -32.11 -16.26 1.46
CA LEU A 384 -33.24 -17.19 1.40
C LEU A 384 -34.13 -16.91 0.19
N LEU A 385 -34.42 -15.65 -0.10
CA LEU A 385 -35.14 -15.25 -1.33
C LEU A 385 -34.41 -15.75 -2.58
N MET A 386 -33.08 -15.62 -2.63
CA MET A 386 -32.28 -16.09 -3.76
C MET A 386 -32.31 -17.62 -3.89
N LEU A 387 -32.34 -18.38 -2.80
CA LEU A 387 -32.46 -19.84 -2.86
C LEU A 387 -33.81 -20.27 -3.45
N ASP A 388 -34.90 -19.60 -3.08
CA ASP A 388 -36.23 -19.86 -3.66
C ASP A 388 -36.27 -19.49 -5.15
N LEU A 389 -35.65 -18.37 -5.51
CA LEU A 389 -35.56 -17.92 -6.90
C LEU A 389 -34.73 -18.90 -7.76
N VAL A 390 -33.66 -19.45 -7.19
CA VAL A 390 -32.90 -20.55 -7.81
C VAL A 390 -33.79 -21.77 -8.01
N GLY A 391 -34.63 -22.13 -7.02
CA GLY A 391 -35.61 -23.20 -7.15
C GLY A 391 -36.62 -22.96 -8.28
N LEU A 392 -37.09 -21.72 -8.47
CA LEU A 392 -37.98 -21.34 -9.57
C LEU A 392 -37.27 -21.43 -10.93
N LYS A 393 -36.01 -20.99 -11.02
CA LYS A 393 -35.18 -21.13 -12.23
C LYS A 393 -35.00 -22.59 -12.62
N GLN A 394 -34.69 -23.47 -11.67
CA GLN A 394 -34.51 -24.91 -11.91
C GLN A 394 -35.76 -25.60 -12.45
N ARG A 395 -36.96 -25.09 -12.12
CA ARG A 395 -38.24 -25.57 -12.64
C ARG A 395 -38.61 -24.98 -14.01
N GLY A 396 -37.77 -24.11 -14.59
CA GLY A 396 -38.03 -23.44 -15.86
C GLY A 396 -39.05 -22.30 -15.77
N SER A 397 -39.35 -21.80 -14.57
CA SER A 397 -40.33 -20.71 -14.37
C SER A 397 -39.80 -19.33 -14.78
N VAL A 398 -38.48 -19.19 -14.95
CA VAL A 398 -37.82 -17.95 -15.39
C VAL A 398 -37.31 -18.15 -16.82
N LYS A 399 -37.84 -17.39 -17.77
CA LYS A 399 -37.48 -17.52 -19.20
C LYS A 399 -36.44 -16.49 -19.63
N SER A 400 -36.43 -15.31 -19.01
CA SER A 400 -35.47 -14.24 -19.26
C SER A 400 -35.14 -13.47 -17.98
N ALA A 401 -34.07 -12.67 -18.03
CA ALA A 401 -33.67 -11.80 -16.91
C ALA A 401 -34.72 -10.72 -16.63
N ASP A 402 -35.35 -10.16 -17.68
CA ASP A 402 -36.34 -9.10 -17.56
C ASP A 402 -37.63 -9.61 -16.85
N ASP A 403 -37.93 -10.92 -16.94
CA ASP A 403 -39.04 -11.53 -16.20
C ASP A 403 -38.83 -11.51 -14.67
N LEU A 404 -37.58 -11.42 -14.21
CA LEU A 404 -37.24 -11.49 -12.79
C LEU A 404 -37.89 -10.36 -12.00
N GLU A 405 -37.99 -9.16 -12.58
CA GLU A 405 -38.63 -8.03 -11.92
C GLU A 405 -40.10 -8.33 -11.62
N GLN A 406 -40.85 -8.81 -12.62
CA GLN A 406 -42.27 -9.14 -12.47
C GLN A 406 -42.49 -10.35 -11.58
N ILE A 407 -41.63 -11.38 -11.67
CA ILE A 407 -41.71 -12.56 -10.82
C ILE A 407 -41.47 -12.16 -9.37
N VAL A 408 -40.43 -11.36 -9.10
CA VAL A 408 -40.17 -10.91 -7.73
C VAL A 408 -41.31 -10.04 -7.25
N ALA A 409 -41.75 -9.03 -8.01
CA ALA A 409 -42.80 -8.10 -7.61
C ALA A 409 -44.13 -8.78 -7.26
N ASN A 410 -44.50 -9.85 -7.99
CA ASN A 410 -45.82 -10.49 -7.87
C ASN A 410 -45.83 -11.80 -7.07
N SER A 411 -44.68 -12.34 -6.66
CA SER A 411 -44.62 -13.65 -5.99
C SER A 411 -44.74 -13.57 -4.46
N ASP A 412 -45.84 -14.13 -3.95
CA ASP A 412 -46.11 -14.36 -2.52
C ASP A 412 -45.15 -15.36 -1.86
N LEU A 413 -44.48 -16.21 -2.66
CA LEU A 413 -43.51 -17.17 -2.14
C LEU A 413 -42.28 -16.42 -1.60
N LEU A 414 -41.77 -15.49 -2.41
CA LEU A 414 -40.56 -14.73 -2.14
C LEU A 414 -40.76 -13.67 -1.03
N ASP A 415 -42.01 -13.27 -0.77
CA ASP A 415 -42.43 -12.37 0.31
C ASP A 415 -42.07 -12.90 1.71
N SER A 416 -42.27 -14.20 1.93
CA SER A 416 -42.29 -14.81 3.26
C SER A 416 -40.99 -14.61 4.04
N HIS A 417 -39.85 -14.69 3.35
CA HIS A 417 -38.54 -14.48 3.94
C HIS A 417 -38.32 -13.02 4.32
N ILE A 418 -38.67 -12.08 3.44
CA ILE A 418 -38.47 -10.65 3.69
C ILE A 418 -39.35 -10.19 4.86
N LEU A 419 -40.64 -10.52 4.82
CA LEU A 419 -41.61 -10.12 5.85
C LEU A 419 -41.26 -10.69 7.22
N LYS A 420 -40.75 -11.94 7.28
CA LYS A 420 -40.31 -12.55 8.54
C LYS A 420 -39.23 -11.72 9.24
N TYR A 421 -38.23 -11.23 8.51
CA TYR A 421 -37.16 -10.41 9.10
C TYR A 421 -37.60 -8.97 9.36
N MET A 422 -38.61 -8.48 8.64
CA MET A 422 -39.20 -7.16 8.91
C MET A 422 -40.12 -7.14 10.14
N ALA A 423 -40.76 -8.26 10.48
CA ALA A 423 -41.69 -8.37 11.62
C ALA A 423 -40.98 -8.61 12.97
N GLY A 424 -39.67 -8.92 12.96
CA GLY A 424 -38.84 -9.07 14.16
C GLY A 424 -38.44 -7.74 14.83
N ARG A 425 -38.97 -6.61 14.34
CA ARG A 425 -38.82 -5.25 14.86
C ARG A 425 -40.18 -4.57 14.87
#